data_AF-A0A939ZZF4-F1
#
_entry.id   AF-A0A939ZZF4-F1
#
_cell.length_a   1.000
_cell.length_b   1.000
_cell.length_c   1.000
_cell.angle_alpha   90.00
_cell.angle_beta   90.00
_cell.angle_gamma   90.00
#
_symmetry.space_group_name_H-M   'P 1'
#
loop_
_entity.id
_entity.type
_entity.pdbx_description
1 polymer ?
#
loop_
_entity_poly.entity_id
_entity_poly.type
_entity_poly.pdbx_seq_one_letter_code
_entity_poly.pdbx_strand_id
1 'polypeptide(L)'
;MAQDVAQKAPIETEQQQAVVIIVNESTIHIKNAEKQVLEIYNLTGVKVSTIKIDSADKTIELSNLPKGCYILKVGKTARKCYLK
;
A
#
# COMPACT_ATOMS: atom_id res chain seq x y z
N MET A 1 -24.91 -6.02 -47.01
CA MET A 1 -24.87 -5.02 -45.92
C MET A 1 -24.57 -5.77 -44.64
N ALA A 2 -23.28 -5.87 -44.25
CA ALA A 2 -22.61 -4.96 -43.31
C ALA A 2 -23.29 -5.01 -41.92
N GLN A 3 -22.82 -5.90 -41.04
CA GLN A 3 -21.97 -5.59 -39.87
C GLN A 3 -22.78 -4.96 -38.72
N ASP A 4 -22.91 -5.66 -37.59
CA ASP A 4 -22.33 -5.16 -36.34
C ASP A 4 -22.03 -6.31 -35.38
N VAL A 5 -20.74 -6.45 -35.10
CA VAL A 5 -20.15 -7.36 -34.13
C VAL A 5 -19.85 -6.51 -32.91
N ALA A 6 -20.52 -6.77 -31.79
CA ALA A 6 -20.11 -6.21 -30.51
C ALA A 6 -20.17 -7.30 -29.43
N GLN A 7 -19.22 -8.23 -29.54
CA GLN A 7 -18.85 -9.13 -28.47
C GLN A 7 -18.42 -8.28 -27.27
N LYS A 8 -19.27 -8.18 -26.26
CA LYS A 8 -18.92 -7.57 -24.98
C LYS A 8 -17.89 -8.49 -24.32
N ALA A 9 -16.62 -8.11 -24.37
CA ALA A 9 -15.56 -8.78 -23.64
C ALA A 9 -15.94 -8.82 -22.15
N PRO A 10 -15.79 -9.95 -21.45
CA PRO A 10 -15.89 -9.96 -20.00
C PRO A 10 -14.76 -9.07 -19.49
N ILE A 11 -15.15 -7.98 -18.83
CA ILE A 11 -14.28 -7.22 -17.93
C ILE A 11 -13.87 -8.20 -16.82
N GLU A 12 -12.73 -8.86 -17.00
CA GLU A 12 -12.01 -9.55 -15.95
C GLU A 12 -11.70 -8.49 -14.90
N THR A 13 -12.57 -8.39 -13.89
CA THR A 13 -12.25 -7.64 -12.68
C THR A 13 -11.19 -8.47 -12.00
N GLU A 14 -9.92 -8.20 -12.29
CA GLU A 14 -8.81 -8.70 -11.48
C GLU A 14 -9.20 -8.40 -10.03
N GLN A 15 -9.51 -9.47 -9.29
CA GLN A 15 -9.79 -9.39 -7.87
C GLN A 15 -8.46 -9.02 -7.20
N GLN A 16 -8.12 -7.73 -7.25
CA GLN A 16 -6.99 -7.20 -6.53
C GLN A 16 -7.24 -7.47 -5.06
N GLN A 17 -6.47 -8.41 -4.53
CA GLN A 17 -6.52 -8.76 -3.13
C GLN A 17 -6.30 -7.49 -2.31
N ALA A 18 -7.09 -7.32 -1.25
CA ALA A 18 -6.96 -6.14 -0.41
C ALA A 18 -5.54 -6.02 0.14
N VAL A 19 -4.98 -4.81 0.10
CA VAL A 19 -3.67 -4.53 0.69
C VAL A 19 -3.73 -4.77 2.19
N VAL A 20 -2.80 -5.58 2.69
CA VAL A 20 -2.68 -5.87 4.12
C VAL A 20 -1.41 -5.20 4.65
N ILE A 21 -1.57 -4.42 5.71
CA ILE A 21 -0.46 -3.77 6.43
C ILE A 21 -0.39 -4.37 7.83
N ILE A 22 0.69 -5.07 8.14
CA ILE A 22 0.99 -5.65 9.45
C ILE A 22 2.12 -4.84 10.08
N VAL A 23 1.93 -4.39 11.31
CA VAL A 23 2.90 -3.54 12.02
C VAL A 23 3.39 -4.30 13.25
N ASN A 24 4.70 -4.53 13.31
CA ASN A 24 5.41 -5.21 14.39
C ASN A 24 6.49 -4.26 14.92
N GLU A 25 6.13 -3.46 15.93
CA GLU A 25 7.01 -2.43 16.50
C GLU A 25 7.57 -1.47 15.44
N SER A 26 8.81 -1.67 15.02
CA SER A 26 9.50 -0.86 14.00
C SER A 26 9.54 -1.53 12.61
N THR A 27 8.98 -2.73 12.47
CA THR A 27 8.97 -3.50 11.23
C THR A 27 7.56 -3.59 10.67
N ILE A 28 7.41 -3.36 9.38
CA ILE A 28 6.14 -3.43 8.66
C ILE A 28 6.23 -4.51 7.61
N HIS A 29 5.21 -5.36 7.55
CA HIS A 29 5.00 -6.29 6.45
C HIS A 29 3.80 -5.83 5.63
N ILE A 30 3.99 -5.67 4.33
CA ILE A 30 2.96 -5.22 3.41
C ILE A 30 2.72 -6.33 2.39
N LYS A 31 1.47 -6.76 2.29
CA LYS A 31 1.04 -7.79 1.34
C LYS A 31 0.07 -7.22 0.31
N ASN A 32 0.07 -7.81 -0.88
CA ASN A 32 -0.80 -7.45 -2.00
C ASN A 32 -0.63 -5.99 -2.45
N ALA A 33 0.59 -5.46 -2.31
CA ALA A 33 0.91 -4.07 -2.61
C ALA A 33 1.97 -3.93 -3.71
N GLU A 34 2.17 -4.97 -4.52
CA GLU A 34 3.11 -4.92 -5.64
C GLU A 34 2.80 -3.72 -6.55
N LYS A 35 3.85 -3.01 -6.97
CA LYS A 35 3.80 -1.79 -7.81
C LYS A 35 3.11 -0.59 -7.14
N GLN A 36 2.68 -0.70 -5.89
CA GLN A 36 2.18 0.43 -5.11
C GLN A 36 3.29 1.14 -4.36
N VAL A 37 2.93 2.23 -3.71
CA VAL A 37 3.84 3.08 -2.94
C VAL A 37 3.33 3.16 -1.51
N LEU A 38 4.20 2.86 -0.55
CA LEU A 38 4.01 3.18 0.85
C LEU A 38 4.33 4.66 1.06
N GLU A 39 3.36 5.41 1.54
CA GLU A 39 3.53 6.77 2.02
C GLU A 39 3.46 6.78 3.54
N ILE A 40 4.42 7.46 4.18
CA ILE A 40 4.47 7.59 5.63
C ILE A 40 4.20 9.05 5.98
N TYR A 41 3.21 9.28 6.84
CA TYR A 41 2.84 10.60 7.33
C TYR A 41 3.05 10.68 8.84
N ASN A 42 3.43 11.85 9.33
CA ASN A 42 3.44 12.14 10.76
C ASN A 42 2.01 12.46 11.26
N LEU A 43 1.88 12.70 12.57
CA LEU A 43 0.59 13.03 13.20
C LEU A 43 -0.06 14.31 12.65
N THR A 44 0.73 15.27 12.14
CA THR A 44 0.21 16.52 11.56
C THR A 44 -0.20 16.37 10.09
N GLY A 45 -0.10 15.17 9.52
CA GLY A 45 -0.45 14.89 8.13
C GLY A 45 0.64 15.26 7.11
N VAL A 46 1.84 15.60 7.56
CA VAL A 46 3.00 15.86 6.68
C VAL A 46 3.60 14.54 6.24
N LYS A 47 3.82 14.37 4.93
CA LYS A 47 4.49 13.19 4.38
C LYS A 47 5.99 13.25 4.70
N VAL A 48 6.47 12.27 5.46
CA VAL A 48 7.87 12.19 5.92
C VAL A 48 8.72 11.20 5.11
N SER A 49 8.10 10.20 4.49
CA SER A 49 8.82 9.21 3.68
C SER A 49 7.93 8.57 2.61
N THR A 50 8.54 8.02 1.58
CA THR A 50 7.87 7.35 0.46
C THR A 50 8.73 6.17 -0.01
N ILE A 51 8.15 4.97 -0.03
CA ILE A 51 8.86 3.74 -0.35
C ILE A 51 8.07 2.99 -1.42
N LYS A 52 8.70 2.72 -2.57
CA LYS A 52 8.10 1.88 -3.62
C LYS A 52 8.08 0.43 -3.19
N ILE A 53 6.97 -0.26 -3.45
CA ILE A 53 6.82 -1.68 -3.20
C ILE A 53 6.91 -2.42 -4.54
N ASP A 54 7.99 -3.17 -4.70
CA ASP A 54 8.35 -3.91 -5.91
C ASP A 54 7.96 -5.39 -5.85
N SER A 55 7.52 -5.88 -4.69
CA SER A 55 7.11 -7.28 -4.45
C SER A 55 5.70 -7.35 -3.86
N ALA A 56 5.00 -8.47 -4.11
CA ALA A 56 3.69 -8.72 -3.52
C ALA A 56 3.72 -8.85 -2.00
N ASP A 57 4.84 -9.33 -1.43
CA ASP A 57 5.13 -9.31 0.02
C ASP A 57 6.45 -8.58 0.22
N LYS A 58 6.42 -7.49 0.99
CA LYS A 58 7.60 -6.68 1.29
C LYS A 58 7.65 -6.36 2.77
N THR A 59 8.84 -6.54 3.35
CA THR A 59 9.15 -6.15 4.72
C THR A 59 9.99 -4.87 4.70
N ILE A 60 9.61 -3.90 5.52
CA ILE A 60 10.24 -2.59 5.61
C ILE A 60 10.51 -2.29 7.08
N GLU A 61 11.74 -1.96 7.41
CA GLU A 61 12.10 -1.45 8.73
C GLU A 61 12.02 0.07 8.75
N LEU A 62 11.40 0.62 9.80
CA LEU A 62 11.25 2.04 10.06
C LEU A 62 12.31 2.60 10.98
N SER A 63 13.45 1.93 11.09
CA SER A 63 14.58 2.28 11.97
C SER A 63 15.10 3.71 11.77
N ASN A 64 14.87 4.29 10.58
CA ASN A 64 15.29 5.65 10.23
C ASN A 64 14.31 6.75 10.66
N LEU A 65 13.17 6.39 11.26
CA LEU A 65 12.17 7.35 11.74
C LEU A 65 12.30 7.55 13.26
N PRO A 66 12.22 8.81 13.75
CA PRO A 66 12.17 9.08 15.18
C PRO A 66 10.97 8.41 15.86
N LYS A 67 11.07 8.18 17.18
CA LYS A 67 9.96 7.69 18.01
C LYS A 67 8.74 8.58 17.89
N GLY A 68 7.55 7.99 17.79
CA GLY A 68 6.31 8.74 17.68
C GLY A 68 5.20 8.02 16.91
N CYS A 69 4.11 8.76 16.68
CA CYS A 69 2.94 8.28 15.94
C CYS A 69 3.06 8.59 14.44
N TYR A 70 2.80 7.57 13.62
CA TYR A 70 2.79 7.69 12.16
C TYR A 70 1.57 7.05 11.55
N ILE A 71 1.27 7.47 10.32
CA ILE A 71 0.22 6.91 9.47
C ILE A 71 0.90 6.32 8.24
N LEU A 72 0.74 5.01 8.07
CA LEU A 72 1.21 4.24 6.94
C LEU A 72 0.08 4.12 5.92
N LYS A 73 0.29 4.59 4.69
CA LYS A 73 -0.73 4.55 3.65
C LYS A 73 -0.19 3.83 2.42
N VAL A 74 -0.97 2.89 1.90
CA VAL A 74 -0.70 2.16 0.66
C VAL A 74 -1.99 2.11 -0.14
N GLY A 75 -2.03 2.82 -1.26
CA GLY A 75 -3.25 2.96 -2.06
C GLY A 75 -4.41 3.51 -1.24
N LYS A 76 -5.45 2.69 -1.05
CA LYS A 76 -6.66 3.01 -0.26
C LYS A 76 -6.57 2.57 1.21
N THR A 77 -5.56 1.80 1.59
CA THR A 77 -5.40 1.27 2.95
C THR A 77 -4.51 2.19 3.76
N ALA A 78 -4.96 2.59 4.96
CA ALA A 78 -4.14 3.34 5.91
C ALA A 78 -4.14 2.67 7.29
N ARG A 79 -3.00 2.71 7.98
CA ARG A 79 -2.82 2.12 9.31
C ARG A 79 -2.00 3.06 10.20
N LYS A 80 -2.48 3.32 11.42
CA LYS A 80 -1.70 4.02 12.45
C LYS A 80 -0.66 3.08 13.07
N CYS A 81 0.56 3.55 13.29
CA CYS A 81 1.57 2.86 14.09
C CYS A 81 2.21 3.80 15.12
N TYR A 82 2.79 3.20 16.16
CA TYR A 82 3.58 3.88 17.17
C TYR A 82 4.98 3.26 17.21
N LEU A 83 5.99 4.07 16.88
CA LEU A 83 7.39 3.67 16.96
C LEU A 83 7.90 3.97 18.37
N LYS A 84 8.40 2.94 19.06
CA LYS A 84 8.86 2.98 20.45
C LYS A 84 10.29 3.47 20.62
#